data_AF-A0A351G8M0-F1
#
_entry.id   AF-A0A351G8M0-F1
#
_cell.length_a   1.000
_cell.length_b   1.000
_cell.length_c   1.000
_cell.angle_alpha   90.00
_cell.angle_beta   90.00
_cell.angle_gamma   90.00
#
_symmetry.space_group_name_H-M   'P 1'
#
loop_
_entity.id
_entity.type
_entity.pdbx_description
1 polymer ?
#
loop_
_entity_poly.entity_id
_entity_poly.type
_entity_poly.pdbx_seq_one_letter_code
_entity_poly.pdbx_strand_id
1 'polypeptide(L)' 'MDPKLIAKISRRVYTQFPELKGSKPKIKQSKLLASQQTNFVLTYNILSKDIRGHTIPRHVRVVADSTGKILKMSTSR' A
#
# COMPACT_ATOMS: atom_id res chain seq x y z
N MET A 1 -5.96 5.43 11.50
CA MET A 1 -4.50 5.20 11.54
C MET A 1 -3.81 6.55 11.57
N ASP A 2 -2.77 6.72 12.39
CA ASP A 2 -2.02 7.98 12.52
C ASP A 2 -1.34 8.37 11.18
N PRO A 3 -1.46 9.62 10.70
CA PRO A 3 -0.73 10.14 9.55
C PRO A 3 0.78 9.85 9.55
N LYS A 4 1.43 9.87 10.73
CA LYS A 4 2.87 9.56 10.86
C LYS A 4 3.19 8.12 10.45
N LEU A 5 2.32 7.18 10.84
CA LEU A 5 2.48 5.76 10.47
C LEU A 5 2.23 5.54 8.98
N ILE A 6 1.24 6.24 8.40
CA ILE A 6 0.97 6.19 6.96
C ILE A 6 2.20 6.68 6.20
N ALA A 7 2.79 7.81 6.57
CA ALA A 7 3.99 8.33 5.93
C ALA A 7 5.19 7.36 6.03
N LYS A 8 5.38 6.70 7.19
CA LYS A 8 6.41 5.68 7.38
C LYS A 8 6.21 4.48 6.45
N ILE A 9 4.98 3.97 6.34
CA ILE A 9 4.65 2.85 5.44
C ILE A 9 4.84 3.29 3.99
N SER A 10 4.29 4.44 3.60
CA SER A 10 4.40 4.97 2.24
C SER A 10 5.85 5.14 1.80
N ARG A 11 6.74 5.62 2.68
CA ARG A 11 8.18 5.69 2.36
C ARG A 11 8.77 4.32 2.02
N ARG A 12 8.41 3.28 2.77
CA ARG A 12 8.86 1.90 2.50
C ARG A 12 8.29 1.38 1.19
N VAL A 13 7.01 1.65 0.92
CA VAL A 13 6.34 1.28 -0.33
C VAL A 13 7.01 1.96 -1.52
N TYR A 14 7.27 3.27 -1.46
CA TYR A 14 7.93 4.01 -2.54
C TYR A 14 9.37 3.58 -2.79
N THR A 15 10.04 3.00 -1.80
CA THR A 15 11.38 2.42 -2.00
C THR A 15 11.32 1.18 -2.90
N GLN A 16 10.26 0.37 -2.76
CA GLN A 16 10.08 -0.86 -3.54
C GLN A 16 9.32 -0.63 -4.85
N PHE A 17 8.45 0.38 -4.88
CA PHE A 17 7.64 0.80 -6.01
C PHE A 17 7.79 2.30 -6.23
N PRO A 18 8.92 2.76 -6.81
CA PRO A 18 9.19 4.17 -7.06
C PRO A 18 8.11 4.86 -7.89
N GLU A 19 7.42 4.11 -8.76
CA GLU A 19 6.29 4.59 -9.54
C GLU A 19 5.18 5.16 -8.64
N LEU A 20 4.98 4.62 -7.45
CA LEU A 20 3.93 5.07 -6.52
C LEU A 20 4.26 6.36 -5.78
N LYS A 21 5.46 6.94 -5.97
CA LYS A 21 5.90 8.11 -5.21
C LYS A 21 4.91 9.28 -5.40
N GLY A 22 4.32 9.72 -4.28
CA GLY A 22 3.31 10.79 -4.26
C GLY A 22 1.86 10.31 -4.36
N SER A 23 1.62 9.01 -4.64
CA SER A 23 0.28 8.44 -4.65
C SER A 23 -0.24 8.23 -3.23
N LYS A 24 -1.42 8.79 -2.92
CA LYS A 24 -2.04 8.63 -1.60
C LYS A 24 -2.75 7.26 -1.52
N PRO A 25 -2.43 6.43 -0.51
CA PRO A 25 -3.12 5.15 -0.34
C PRO A 25 -4.56 5.35 0.14
N LYS A 26 -5.45 4.48 -0.34
CA LYS A 26 -6.76 4.26 0.29
C LYS A 26 -6.57 3.34 1.49
N ILE A 27 -6.91 3.82 2.69
CA ILE A 27 -6.78 3.04 3.92
C ILE A 27 -8.13 2.42 4.28
N LYS A 28 -8.13 1.12 4.56
CA LYS A 28 -9.27 0.38 5.10
C LYS A 28 -8.86 -0.36 6.35
N GLN A 29 -9.67 -0.31 7.40
CA GLN A 29 -9.48 -1.19 8.55
C GLN A 29 -9.93 -2.59 8.17
N SER A 30 -9.10 -3.59 8.47
CA SER A 30 -9.32 -4.97 8.12
C SER A 30 -9.42 -5.79 9.39
N LYS A 31 -10.63 -6.29 9.68
CA LYS A 31 -10.86 -7.27 10.77
C LYS A 31 -10.51 -8.71 10.34
N LEU A 32 -9.94 -8.90 9.15
CA LEU A 32 -9.82 -10.18 8.43
C LEU A 32 -8.73 -11.14 8.90
N LEU A 33 -8.06 -10.88 10.03
CA LEU A 33 -7.21 -11.89 10.64
C LEU A 33 -7.85 -12.28 11.97
N ALA A 34 -8.00 -13.58 12.20
CA ALA A 34 -8.47 -14.19 13.45
C ALA A 34 -7.62 -13.83 14.70
N SER A 35 -6.63 -12.94 14.55
CA SER A 35 -5.94 -12.31 15.65
C SER A 35 -6.76 -11.11 16.13
N GLN A 36 -6.92 -10.94 17.44
CA GLN A 36 -7.56 -9.78 18.08
C GLN A 36 -6.88 -8.43 17.76
N GLN A 37 -5.86 -8.40 16.91
CA GLN A 37 -5.12 -7.21 16.52
C GLN A 37 -5.77 -6.48 15.34
N THR A 38 -5.94 -5.17 15.53
CA THR A 38 -6.44 -4.27 14.48
C THR A 38 -5.40 -4.15 13.37
N ASN A 39 -5.75 -4.64 12.18
CA ASN A 39 -4.94 -4.51 10.98
C ASN A 39 -5.51 -3.44 10.04
N PHE A 40 -4.62 -2.81 9.29
CA PHE A 40 -4.92 -1.83 8.27
C PHE A 40 -4.47 -2.33 6.91
N VAL A 41 -5.30 -2.09 5.90
CA VAL A 41 -5.01 -2.35 4.51
C VAL A 41 -4.85 -1.00 3.82
N LEU A 42 -3.67 -0.76 3.27
CA LEU A 42 -3.36 0.40 2.45
C LEU A 42 -3.29 -0.05 1.00
N THR A 43 -4.16 0.50 0.15
CA THR A 43 -4.17 0.21 -1.28
C THR A 43 -3.72 1.42 -2.06
N TYR A 44 -2.62 1.27 -2.80
CA TYR A 44 -2.10 2.26 -3.73
C TYR A 44 -2.55 1.88 -5.14
N ASN A 45 -3.06 2.86 -5.88
CA ASN A 45 -3.43 2.69 -7.27
C ASN A 45 -2.59 3.64 -8.10
N ILE A 46 -2.03 3.14 -9.20
CA ILE A 46 -1.37 3.96 -10.19
C ILE A 46 -1.61 3.43 -11.60
N LEU A 47 -1.50 4.33 -12.56
CA LEU A 47 -1.42 4.01 -13.98
C LEU A 47 0.06 4.09 -14.37
N SER A 48 0.69 2.93 -14.59
CA SER A 48 2.06 2.88 -15.08
C SER A 48 2.06 2.83 -16.60
N LYS A 49 3.01 3.48 -17.26
CA LYS A 49 3.20 3.32 -18.71
C LYS A 49 4.18 2.19 -18.98
N ASP A 50 3.87 1.35 -19.95
CA ASP A 50 4.79 0.36 -20.49
C ASP A 50 5.72 1.01 -21.53
N ILE A 51 6.78 0.29 -21.94
CA ILE A 51 7.76 0.72 -22.95
C ILE A 51 7.12 1.09 -24.30
N ARG A 52 5.91 0.57 -24.57
CA ARG A 52 5.12 0.86 -25.79
C ARG A 52 4.13 2.02 -25.62
N GLY A 53 4.13 2.70 -24.47
CA GLY A 53 3.22 3.81 -24.17
C GLY A 53 1.82 3.42 -23.70
N HIS A 54 1.51 2.12 -23.62
CA HIS A 54 0.25 1.63 -23.06
C HIS A 54 0.18 1.85 -21.56
N THR A 55 -1.02 2.15 -21.07
CA THR A 55 -1.26 2.37 -19.64
C THR A 55 -1.70 1.07 -18.99
N ILE A 56 -0.96 0.62 -17.97
CA ILE A 56 -1.24 -0.58 -17.18
C ILE A 56 -1.62 -0.13 -15.77
N PRO A 57 -2.85 -0.43 -15.30
CA PRO A 57 -3.22 -0.19 -13.92
C PRO A 57 -2.41 -1.10 -13.02
N ARG A 58 -1.78 -0.52 -11.99
CA ARG A 58 -1.04 -1.26 -10.99
C ARG A 58 -1.60 -0.96 -9.62
N HIS A 59 -1.93 -2.03 -8.90
CA HIS A 59 -2.46 -1.96 -7.55
C HIS A 59 -1.45 -2.57 -6.58
N VAL A 60 -1.07 -1.82 -5.56
CA VAL A 60 -0.23 -2.32 -4.47
C VAL A 60 -1.02 -2.30 -3.19
N ARG A 61 -1.27 -3.48 -2.63
CA ARG A 61 -1.99 -3.67 -1.38
C ARG A 61 -1.01 -4.04 -0.28
N VAL A 62 -1.04 -3.27 0.79
CA VAL A 62 -0.16 -3.41 1.94
C VAL A 62 -1.02 -3.69 3.15
N VAL A 63 -0.74 -4.77 3.86
CA VAL A 63 -1.32 -5.07 5.16
C VAL A 63 -0.33 -4.63 6.21
N ALA A 64 -0.75 -3.79 7.14
CA ALA A 64 0.04 -3.32 8.26
C ALA A 64 -0.73 -3.47 9.57
N ASP A 65 -0.02 -3.63 10.67
CA ASP A 65 -0.63 -3.63 12.00
C ASP A 65 -0.87 -2.20 12.54
N SER A 66 -1.42 -2.10 13.75
CA SER A 66 -1.65 -0.82 14.43
C SER A 66 -0.38 -0.03 14.76
N THR A 67 0.79 -0.68 14.80
CA THR A 67 2.10 -0.03 15.02
C THR A 67 2.74 0.47 13.72
N GLY A 68 2.10 0.18 12.58
CA GLY A 68 2.60 0.49 11.25
C GLY A 68 3.69 -0.46 10.74
N LYS A 69 3.84 -1.64 11.36
CA LYS A 69 4.67 -2.71 10.81
C LYS A 69 3.95 -3.33 9.62
N ILE A 70 4.65 -3.45 8.50
CA ILE A 70 4.13 -4.10 7.30
C ILE A 70 4.15 -5.61 7.52
N LEU A 71 2.98 -6.24 7.46
CA LEU A 71 2.80 -7.69 7.58
C LEU A 71 2.87 -8.37 6.21
N LYS A 72 2.30 -7.74 5.17
CA LYS A 72 2.27 -8.29 3.82
C LYS A 72 2.20 -7.18 2.77
N MET A 73 2.84 -7.40 1.63
CA MET A 73 2.67 -6.59 0.42
C MET A 73 2.31 -7.49 -0.74
N SER A 74 1.30 -7.12 -1.51
CA SER A 74 0.87 -7.82 -2.71
C SER A 74 0.64 -6.83 -3.84
N THR A 75 1.00 -7.21 -5.06
CA THR A 75 0.78 -6.36 -6.23
C THR A 75 -0.13 -7.07 -7.23
N SER A 76 -1.10 -6.35 -7.76
CA SER A 76 -1.87 -6.75 -8.94
C SER A 76 -1.44 -5.92 -10.14
N ARG A 77 -1.32 -6.58 -11.28
CA ARG A 77 -1.17 -5.98 -12.61
C ARG A 77 -2.44 -6.23 -13.41
#